data_AF-A0A1B9HXD9-F1
#
_entry.id   AF-A0A1B9HXD9-F1
#
_cell.length_a   1.000
_cell.length_b   1.000
_cell.length_c   1.000
_cell.angle_alpha   90.00
_cell.angle_beta   90.00
_cell.angle_gamma   90.00
#
_symmetry.space_group_name_H-M   'P 1'
#
loop_
_entity.id
_entity.type
_entity.pdbx_description
1 polymer ?
#
loop_
_entity_poly.entity_id
_entity_poly.type
_entity_poly.pdbx_seq_one_letter_code
_entity_poly.pdbx_strand_id
1 'polypeptide(L)'
;MSSSSSAGLRPGPSTGSITTPTKRAAFAASTEAGPSRARPAGASPAYSSRRHSLYGIEDRVVIDPGSRIWKVGFSGEADPRSVFYALDSTDADNTGASEAWGLDPSQMSGVFESRSEGERLIGVRVIKKLRETFVKHLMTDSKARKVIIIENTFIPIGVKEHIARALFDNLQVPSVSFTPSSLLSLAACGRITGLVIDVGWLETTVTPVYHSRPLYNLARSTPLAGKKLHGHLRTLIRHHAIYIPPPLSLSKIHDRRAARIPSTVLTDDLVERILTEGCFVGNVHLSDNDDPMDVDLAQDEEDEETRLAKEWKDIYSGSSTAKDMRFRIPSTDFGPATIIVPGWIRERVAELLLVDDENSEEGSIPNLILDCILKLPIDIRSTVISSLLVVGGTASLPGFIPRLRISLLQLLLPSPVSTTEQSKSPMNSIQNRKEETILWRKRNKEPYKEIYGLASKLIIVNDPAPLDGEGGNKSGKAPRWSTSLISWVGGSLAGSLKTSSPELTREVYDTNISLSINRGENYKEEIEISEIDLSTSIGVNIQDLKVGQAIKYQIDENDDFKIARKRGWKDNAGLSDWSRSGIRI
;
A
#
# COMPACT_ATOMS: atom_id res chain seq x y z
N MET A 1 -54.14 -52.36 -31.08
CA MET A 1 -53.77 -52.82 -32.44
C MET A 1 -52.92 -51.71 -33.07
N SER A 2 -51.76 -51.90 -33.69
CA SER A 2 -50.82 -53.04 -33.72
C SER A 2 -49.61 -52.67 -34.60
N SER A 3 -48.44 -52.43 -33.99
CA SER A 3 -47.12 -52.24 -34.64
C SER A 3 -46.11 -51.88 -33.55
N SER A 4 -44.81 -52.17 -33.58
CA SER A 4 -43.94 -53.18 -34.21
C SER A 4 -42.50 -52.75 -33.86
N SER A 5 -41.68 -53.65 -33.33
CA SER A 5 -40.19 -53.57 -33.25
C SER A 5 -39.50 -52.29 -32.73
N SER A 6 -38.72 -52.41 -31.64
CA SER A 6 -37.25 -52.32 -31.69
C SER A 6 -36.64 -52.55 -30.29
N ALA A 7 -35.31 -52.56 -30.19
CA ALA A 7 -34.58 -53.34 -29.19
C ALA A 7 -34.21 -52.62 -27.88
N GLY A 8 -34.14 -53.42 -26.81
CA GLY A 8 -33.10 -53.30 -25.79
C GLY A 8 -33.49 -52.61 -24.48
N LEU A 9 -33.40 -53.35 -23.37
CA LEU A 9 -32.95 -52.85 -22.06
C LEU A 9 -32.63 -54.00 -21.08
N ARG A 10 -31.78 -53.66 -20.10
CA ARG A 10 -31.31 -54.35 -18.88
C ARG A 10 -32.40 -55.13 -18.07
N PRO A 11 -32.06 -56.06 -17.12
CA PRO A 11 -31.05 -55.85 -16.05
C PRO A 11 -30.23 -57.07 -15.55
N GLY A 12 -29.31 -56.82 -14.59
CA GLY A 12 -28.65 -57.83 -13.74
C GLY A 12 -29.47 -58.14 -12.47
N PRO A 13 -28.88 -58.46 -11.29
CA PRO A 13 -27.45 -58.55 -10.89
C PRO A 13 -27.08 -60.02 -10.51
N SER A 14 -26.21 -60.44 -9.56
CA SER A 14 -25.24 -59.83 -8.61
C SER A 14 -24.19 -60.86 -8.15
N THR A 15 -22.93 -60.47 -7.93
CA THR A 15 -21.96 -61.11 -7.00
C THR A 15 -20.87 -60.12 -6.60
N GLY A 16 -20.27 -60.27 -5.42
CA GLY A 16 -19.16 -59.41 -4.95
C GLY A 16 -18.02 -60.20 -4.30
N SER A 17 -16.82 -59.61 -4.25
CA SER A 17 -15.71 -60.05 -3.40
C SER A 17 -14.75 -58.88 -3.09
N ILE A 18 -13.87 -59.08 -2.11
CA ILE A 18 -13.12 -58.07 -1.34
C ILE A 18 -11.64 -58.06 -1.75
N THR A 19 -10.91 -56.91 -1.68
CA THR A 19 -9.58 -56.78 -0.99
C THR A 19 -8.87 -55.41 -1.08
N THR A 20 -8.32 -54.96 0.06
CA THR A 20 -7.11 -54.09 0.28
C THR A 20 -7.10 -52.61 -0.18
N PRO A 21 -6.44 -51.71 0.59
CA PRO A 21 -4.99 -51.45 0.43
C PRO A 21 -4.17 -51.32 1.74
N THR A 22 -2.85 -51.42 1.62
CA THR A 22 -1.85 -51.49 2.70
C THR A 22 -1.21 -50.14 3.06
N LYS A 23 -0.63 -50.04 4.27
CA LYS A 23 0.16 -48.89 4.76
C LYS A 23 1.55 -49.32 5.24
N ARG A 24 2.45 -48.33 5.27
CA ARG A 24 3.61 -48.13 6.16
C ARG A 24 4.99 -48.55 5.63
N ALA A 25 5.84 -47.55 5.40
CA ALA A 25 7.29 -47.65 5.40
C ALA A 25 7.84 -46.66 6.44
N ALA A 26 8.90 -47.04 7.16
CA ALA A 26 9.48 -46.24 8.23
C ALA A 26 10.70 -45.44 7.74
N PHE A 27 10.90 -44.24 8.28
CA PHE A 27 12.15 -43.48 8.11
C PHE A 27 13.15 -43.87 9.20
N ALA A 28 14.39 -44.17 8.79
CA ALA A 28 15.56 -44.22 9.66
C ALA A 28 16.59 -43.22 9.09
N ALA A 29 17.31 -42.52 9.97
CA ALA A 29 18.12 -41.36 9.59
C ALA A 29 19.64 -41.62 9.72
N SER A 30 20.35 -41.33 8.64
CA SER A 30 21.78 -40.98 8.50
C SER A 30 22.02 -40.84 6.98
N THR A 31 22.91 -40.01 6.43
CA THR A 31 24.13 -39.38 6.91
C THR A 31 24.28 -37.92 6.40
N GLU A 32 25.31 -37.25 6.89
CA GLU A 32 25.79 -35.90 6.56
C GLU A 32 25.76 -35.50 5.07
N ALA A 33 25.42 -34.23 4.79
CA ALA A 33 25.71 -33.57 3.52
C ALA A 33 26.07 -32.08 3.74
N GLY A 34 27.33 -31.73 3.43
CA GLY A 34 27.81 -30.34 3.40
C GLY A 34 27.38 -29.57 2.14
N PRO A 35 27.79 -28.30 1.99
CA PRO A 35 27.26 -27.40 0.95
C PRO A 35 27.89 -27.66 -0.42
N SER A 36 27.22 -28.46 -1.27
CA SER A 36 27.63 -28.66 -2.67
C SER A 36 26.99 -27.64 -3.62
N ARG A 37 27.83 -26.68 -4.04
CA ARG A 37 27.58 -25.70 -5.11
C ARG A 37 27.12 -26.40 -6.41
N ALA A 38 25.87 -26.18 -6.83
CA ALA A 38 25.38 -26.67 -8.10
C ALA A 38 26.01 -25.93 -9.31
N ARG A 39 26.41 -26.70 -10.34
CA ARG A 39 26.70 -26.20 -11.70
C ARG A 39 25.64 -26.78 -12.65
N PRO A 40 25.24 -26.05 -13.71
CA PRO A 40 24.05 -26.39 -14.49
C PRO A 40 24.34 -27.39 -15.61
N ALA A 41 23.43 -28.35 -15.80
CA ALA A 41 23.29 -29.13 -17.03
C ALA A 41 21.79 -29.39 -17.26
N GLY A 42 21.30 -29.12 -18.48
CA GLY A 42 19.87 -29.19 -18.82
C GLY A 42 19.21 -27.82 -18.99
N ALA A 43 19.49 -27.16 -20.12
CA ALA A 43 18.72 -25.99 -20.52
C ALA A 43 17.29 -26.41 -20.90
N SER A 44 16.29 -25.94 -20.16
CA SER A 44 14.88 -26.18 -20.49
C SER A 44 14.51 -25.62 -21.88
N PRO A 45 13.58 -26.25 -22.63
CA PRO A 45 13.16 -25.78 -23.96
C PRO A 45 12.64 -24.33 -24.01
N ALA A 46 12.28 -23.75 -22.86
CA ALA A 46 11.87 -22.36 -22.68
C ALA A 46 12.94 -21.31 -23.11
N TYR A 47 14.20 -21.71 -23.28
CA TYR A 47 15.25 -20.84 -23.85
C TYR A 47 15.33 -20.86 -25.38
N SER A 48 14.78 -21.89 -26.05
CA SER A 48 15.01 -22.11 -27.50
C SER A 48 14.07 -21.33 -28.43
N SER A 49 13.04 -20.66 -27.92
CA SER A 49 12.07 -19.89 -28.73
C SER A 49 12.23 -18.37 -28.61
N ARG A 50 13.12 -17.88 -27.75
CA ARG A 50 13.34 -16.44 -27.58
C ARG A 50 14.16 -15.87 -28.74
N ARG A 51 13.47 -15.29 -29.72
CA ARG A 51 14.02 -14.24 -30.57
C ARG A 51 14.26 -12.98 -29.72
N HIS A 52 15.26 -13.01 -28.84
CA HIS A 52 15.83 -11.76 -28.36
C HIS A 52 16.42 -11.03 -29.58
N SER A 53 16.09 -9.75 -29.74
CA SER A 53 16.76 -8.90 -30.72
C SER A 53 18.27 -8.97 -30.47
N LEU A 54 19.08 -9.13 -31.52
CA LEU A 54 20.55 -9.20 -31.42
C LEU A 54 21.15 -7.94 -30.75
N TYR A 55 20.40 -6.84 -30.73
CA TYR A 55 20.75 -5.57 -30.10
C TYR A 55 19.86 -5.23 -28.89
N GLY A 56 18.92 -6.13 -28.53
CA GLY A 56 17.99 -6.01 -27.39
C GLY A 56 17.01 -4.83 -27.45
N ILE A 57 16.94 -4.07 -28.54
CA ILE A 57 16.26 -2.74 -28.58
C ILE A 57 14.73 -2.84 -28.50
N GLU A 58 14.16 -4.00 -28.85
CA GLU A 58 12.71 -4.23 -28.77
C GLU A 58 12.18 -4.37 -27.33
N ASP A 59 13.06 -4.70 -26.38
CA ASP A 59 12.68 -4.91 -24.98
C ASP A 59 12.32 -3.56 -24.31
N ARG A 60 11.10 -3.46 -23.80
CA ARG A 60 10.61 -2.26 -23.11
C ARG A 60 11.22 -2.20 -21.71
N VAL A 61 11.53 -0.99 -21.26
CA VAL A 61 11.94 -0.74 -19.87
C VAL A 61 10.69 -0.74 -18.98
N VAL A 62 10.70 -1.54 -17.92
CA VAL A 62 9.60 -1.62 -16.95
C VAL A 62 10.05 -0.99 -15.64
N ILE A 63 9.34 0.06 -15.22
CA ILE A 63 9.59 0.81 -13.99
C ILE A 63 8.34 0.69 -13.11
N ASP A 64 8.54 0.24 -11.88
CA ASP A 64 7.53 0.16 -10.83
C ASP A 64 7.92 1.14 -9.71
N PRO A 65 7.46 2.42 -9.80
CA PRO A 65 7.86 3.51 -8.92
C PRO A 65 7.00 3.54 -7.65
N GLY A 66 7.36 2.71 -6.66
CA GLY A 66 6.75 2.74 -5.34
C GLY A 66 7.21 3.92 -4.48
N SER A 67 6.47 4.23 -3.42
CA SER A 67 6.74 5.39 -2.54
C SER A 67 7.99 5.25 -1.66
N ARG A 68 8.46 4.03 -1.39
CA ARG A 68 9.74 3.76 -0.69
C ARG A 68 10.75 2.98 -1.54
N ILE A 69 10.29 2.09 -2.41
CA ILE A 69 11.14 1.21 -3.23
C ILE A 69 10.74 1.31 -4.70
N TRP A 70 11.73 1.46 -5.58
CA TRP A 70 11.60 1.39 -7.03
C TRP A 70 12.13 0.05 -7.53
N LYS A 71 11.38 -0.64 -8.40
CA LYS A 71 11.80 -1.89 -9.05
C LYS A 71 11.91 -1.66 -10.56
N VAL A 72 13.05 -1.98 -11.16
CA VAL A 72 13.35 -1.67 -12.57
C VAL A 72 13.99 -2.84 -13.30
N GLY A 73 13.68 -2.99 -14.59
CA GLY A 73 14.27 -4.01 -15.48
C GLY A 73 13.67 -3.98 -16.87
N PHE A 74 13.77 -5.08 -17.61
CA PHE A 74 13.29 -5.18 -18.99
C PHE A 74 12.13 -6.18 -19.14
N SER A 75 11.28 -5.95 -20.13
CA SER A 75 10.19 -6.86 -20.48
C SER A 75 10.71 -8.24 -20.91
N GLY A 76 10.19 -9.31 -20.33
CA GLY A 76 10.56 -10.70 -20.62
C GLY A 76 11.59 -11.27 -19.64
N GLU A 77 12.07 -10.47 -18.69
CA GLU A 77 12.84 -10.92 -17.53
C GLU A 77 11.89 -11.39 -16.41
N ALA A 78 12.30 -12.40 -15.65
CA ALA A 78 11.48 -13.01 -14.60
C ALA A 78 11.50 -12.22 -13.28
N ASP A 79 12.56 -11.44 -13.07
CA ASP A 79 12.85 -10.66 -11.87
C ASP A 79 13.41 -9.29 -12.29
N PRO A 80 13.20 -8.21 -11.51
CA PRO A 80 13.76 -6.90 -11.81
C PRO A 80 15.30 -6.91 -11.75
N ARG A 81 15.96 -6.23 -12.69
CA ARG A 81 17.43 -6.08 -12.69
C ARG A 81 17.95 -5.33 -11.47
N SER A 82 17.18 -4.36 -10.98
CA SER A 82 17.55 -3.61 -9.80
C SER A 82 16.34 -3.18 -8.99
N VAL A 83 16.55 -3.18 -7.67
CA VAL A 83 15.58 -2.72 -6.68
C VAL A 83 16.33 -1.80 -5.73
N PHE A 84 15.84 -0.58 -5.53
CA PHE A 84 16.52 0.45 -4.74
C PHE A 84 15.52 1.41 -4.09
N TYR A 85 15.97 2.15 -3.07
CA TYR A 85 15.12 3.10 -2.35
C TYR A 85 14.84 4.38 -3.14
N ALA A 86 13.64 4.93 -2.98
CA ALA A 86 13.19 6.17 -3.63
C ALA A 86 13.90 7.42 -3.08
N LEU A 87 14.49 7.33 -1.89
CA LEU A 87 15.42 8.30 -1.28
C LEU A 87 16.82 7.66 -1.17
N ASP A 88 17.87 8.48 -1.18
CA ASP A 88 19.26 8.02 -1.05
C ASP A 88 19.71 8.03 0.42
N SER A 89 20.46 7.00 0.84
CA SER A 89 20.93 6.83 2.22
C SER A 89 21.97 7.84 2.69
N THR A 90 22.35 8.81 1.86
CA THR A 90 23.21 9.95 2.26
C THR A 90 22.46 10.99 3.08
N ASP A 91 21.13 11.04 2.96
CA ASP A 91 20.26 11.84 3.81
C ASP A 91 20.01 11.04 5.10
N ALA A 92 21.01 11.06 6.00
CA ALA A 92 21.33 10.04 7.00
C ALA A 92 20.23 9.63 8.00
N ASP A 93 19.10 10.34 8.05
CA ASP A 93 17.98 10.08 8.96
C ASP A 93 16.67 9.64 8.26
N ASN A 94 16.59 9.63 6.91
CA ASN A 94 15.31 9.49 6.18
C ASN A 94 15.30 8.42 5.07
N THR A 95 15.30 7.14 5.45
CA THR A 95 14.83 6.02 4.58
C THR A 95 13.29 5.89 4.53
N GLY A 96 12.58 7.00 4.78
CA GLY A 96 11.13 7.09 4.74
C GLY A 96 10.53 6.95 3.33
N ALA A 97 9.23 7.20 3.22
CA ALA A 97 8.65 7.42 1.90
C ALA A 97 9.31 8.66 1.26
N SER A 98 9.57 8.61 -0.03
CA SER A 98 9.86 9.85 -0.74
C SER A 98 8.64 10.77 -0.65
N GLU A 99 8.86 11.98 -0.14
CA GLU A 99 7.83 13.00 0.12
C GLU A 99 7.04 13.37 -1.15
N ALA A 100 7.58 13.04 -2.33
CA ALA A 100 6.88 13.16 -3.61
C ALA A 100 5.57 12.36 -3.70
N TRP A 101 5.40 11.28 -2.92
CA TRP A 101 4.13 10.53 -2.84
C TRP A 101 3.23 11.02 -1.67
N GLY A 102 3.60 12.11 -1.01
CA GLY A 102 2.77 12.76 0.01
C GLY A 102 1.60 13.53 -0.60
N LEU A 103 0.52 13.69 0.19
CA LEU A 103 -0.66 14.46 -0.21
C LEU A 103 -0.48 15.98 -0.02
N ASP A 104 0.47 16.41 0.82
CA ASP A 104 0.73 17.82 1.10
C ASP A 104 2.18 18.21 0.73
N PRO A 105 2.39 18.91 -0.41
CA PRO A 105 3.70 19.42 -0.81
C PRO A 105 4.28 20.51 0.11
N SER A 106 3.48 21.12 1.00
CA SER A 106 3.95 22.16 1.93
C SER A 106 4.70 21.60 3.14
N GLN A 107 4.48 20.32 3.49
CA GLN A 107 5.14 19.61 4.59
C GLN A 107 6.47 18.95 4.19
N MET A 108 6.99 19.28 3.00
CA MET A 108 8.16 18.66 2.41
C MET A 108 9.45 19.26 2.96
N SER A 109 10.41 18.42 3.38
CA SER A 109 11.67 18.87 3.96
C SER A 109 12.44 19.77 2.98
N GLY A 110 12.76 20.99 3.43
CA GLY A 110 13.40 22.03 2.63
C GLY A 110 12.46 23.08 2.04
N VAL A 111 11.14 22.99 2.25
CA VAL A 111 10.16 23.99 1.78
C VAL A 111 9.85 25.03 2.86
N PHE A 112 9.96 26.33 2.51
CA PHE A 112 9.53 27.45 3.35
C PHE A 112 8.02 27.72 3.18
N GLU A 113 7.16 26.77 3.60
CA GLU A 113 5.68 26.84 3.55
C GLU A 113 5.05 27.13 2.17
N SER A 114 5.83 27.15 1.08
CA SER A 114 5.38 27.51 -0.26
C SER A 114 5.10 26.26 -1.12
N ARG A 115 3.83 26.06 -1.47
CA ARG A 115 3.37 24.90 -2.26
C ARG A 115 4.07 24.76 -3.62
N SER A 116 4.35 25.88 -4.30
CA SER A 116 5.00 25.87 -5.63
C SER A 116 6.45 25.38 -5.55
N GLU A 117 7.15 25.67 -4.46
CA GLU A 117 8.50 25.16 -4.22
C GLU A 117 8.49 23.65 -3.93
N GLY A 118 7.50 23.17 -3.18
CA GLY A 118 7.27 21.73 -2.98
C GLY A 118 7.05 21.00 -4.32
N GLU A 119 6.11 21.47 -5.16
CA GLU A 119 5.85 20.90 -6.49
C GLU A 119 7.11 20.92 -7.38
N ARG A 120 7.92 22.00 -7.32
CA ARG A 120 9.23 22.07 -8.02
C ARG A 120 10.22 21.00 -7.53
N LEU A 121 10.34 20.80 -6.23
CA LEU A 121 11.23 19.79 -5.63
C LEU A 121 10.80 18.36 -5.97
N ILE A 122 9.50 18.08 -6.05
CA ILE A 122 8.97 16.78 -6.53
C ILE A 122 9.50 16.49 -7.94
N GLY A 123 9.37 17.45 -8.86
CA GLY A 123 9.90 17.33 -10.22
C GLY A 123 11.40 17.03 -10.25
N VAL A 124 12.20 17.78 -9.48
CA VAL A 124 13.67 17.56 -9.40
C VAL A 124 14.03 16.16 -8.89
N ARG A 125 13.36 15.68 -7.82
CA ARG A 125 13.62 14.34 -7.26
C ARG A 125 13.23 13.22 -8.23
N VAL A 126 12.09 13.35 -8.91
CA VAL A 126 11.65 12.40 -9.96
C VAL A 126 12.65 12.35 -11.13
N ILE A 127 13.11 13.51 -11.62
CA ILE A 127 14.11 13.59 -12.69
C ILE A 127 15.43 12.93 -12.26
N LYS A 128 15.90 13.17 -11.01
CA LYS A 128 17.11 12.56 -10.46
C LYS A 128 17.00 11.03 -10.47
N LYS A 129 15.92 10.47 -9.89
CA LYS A 129 15.72 9.02 -9.77
C LYS A 129 15.51 8.32 -11.12
N LEU A 130 14.85 8.97 -12.09
CA LEU A 130 14.76 8.45 -13.45
C LEU A 130 16.11 8.47 -14.18
N ARG A 131 16.93 9.53 -14.04
CA ARG A 131 18.30 9.55 -14.60
C ARG A 131 19.18 8.45 -13.98
N GLU A 132 19.13 8.28 -12.67
CA GLU A 132 19.81 7.17 -11.97
C GLU A 132 19.36 5.81 -12.50
N THR A 133 18.05 5.60 -12.71
CA THR A 133 17.49 4.37 -13.28
C THR A 133 18.16 4.00 -14.60
N PHE A 134 18.20 4.91 -15.57
CA PHE A 134 18.79 4.62 -16.89
C PHE A 134 20.31 4.50 -16.86
N VAL A 135 21.01 5.38 -16.12
CA VAL A 135 22.48 5.45 -16.14
C VAL A 135 23.13 4.40 -15.23
N LYS A 136 22.68 4.28 -13.98
CA LYS A 136 23.31 3.45 -12.94
C LYS A 136 22.76 2.03 -12.89
N HIS A 137 21.44 1.86 -13.05
CA HIS A 137 20.77 0.58 -12.81
C HIS A 137 20.54 -0.24 -14.08
N LEU A 138 20.12 0.41 -15.18
CA LEU A 138 19.84 -0.27 -16.45
C LEU A 138 20.99 -0.19 -17.47
N MET A 139 21.90 0.78 -17.31
CA MET A 139 23.03 1.06 -18.20
C MET A 139 22.64 1.09 -19.69
N THR A 140 21.54 1.78 -20.00
CA THR A 140 20.99 1.87 -21.36
C THR A 140 20.64 3.31 -21.72
N ASP A 141 20.76 3.65 -23.01
CA ASP A 141 20.16 4.86 -23.53
C ASP A 141 18.62 4.80 -23.37
N SER A 142 18.05 5.93 -22.99
CA SER A 142 16.62 6.14 -22.80
C SER A 142 15.90 6.45 -24.11
N LYS A 143 16.59 7.10 -25.06
CA LYS A 143 16.01 7.47 -26.36
C LYS A 143 15.71 6.27 -27.26
N ALA A 144 16.44 5.18 -27.08
CA ALA A 144 16.29 3.96 -27.86
C ALA A 144 15.10 3.07 -27.41
N ARG A 145 14.50 3.30 -26.24
CA ARG A 145 13.61 2.31 -25.58
C ARG A 145 12.29 2.89 -25.08
N LYS A 146 11.20 2.19 -25.40
CA LYS A 146 9.87 2.47 -24.85
C LYS A 146 9.80 2.11 -23.36
N VAL A 147 9.01 2.85 -22.60
CA VAL A 147 8.88 2.69 -21.14
C VAL A 147 7.46 2.28 -20.75
N ILE A 148 7.34 1.30 -19.86
CA ILE A 148 6.12 0.99 -19.12
C ILE A 148 6.32 1.48 -17.68
N ILE A 149 5.46 2.40 -17.27
CA ILE A 149 5.29 2.80 -15.88
C ILE A 149 4.15 1.98 -15.28
N ILE A 150 4.43 1.27 -14.21
CA ILE A 150 3.39 0.63 -13.40
C ILE A 150 2.78 1.72 -12.51
N GLU A 151 1.50 2.02 -12.70
CA GLU A 151 0.81 3.04 -11.90
C GLU A 151 0.04 2.42 -10.75
N ASN A 152 0.24 2.94 -9.54
CA ASN A 152 -0.60 2.59 -8.39
C ASN A 152 -1.97 3.28 -8.52
N THR A 153 -3.02 2.62 -8.01
CA THR A 153 -4.43 3.03 -8.17
C THR A 153 -4.71 4.50 -7.85
N PHE A 154 -4.03 5.08 -6.86
CA PHE A 154 -4.21 6.46 -6.41
C PHE A 154 -2.93 7.31 -6.50
N ILE A 155 -2.06 7.06 -7.49
CA ILE A 155 -0.87 7.92 -7.71
C ILE A 155 -1.30 9.39 -7.92
N PRO A 156 -0.73 10.37 -7.17
CA PRO A 156 -1.11 11.77 -7.33
C PRO A 156 -0.83 12.29 -8.74
N ILE A 157 -1.77 13.03 -9.32
CA ILE A 157 -1.69 13.48 -10.72
C ILE A 157 -0.43 14.31 -11.00
N GLY A 158 -0.03 15.20 -10.09
CA GLY A 158 1.20 15.99 -10.24
C GLY A 158 2.46 15.12 -10.33
N VAL A 159 2.54 14.03 -9.56
CA VAL A 159 3.65 13.07 -9.64
C VAL A 159 3.65 12.37 -10.99
N LYS A 160 2.48 11.93 -11.46
CA LYS A 160 2.31 11.30 -12.78
C LYS A 160 2.71 12.24 -13.92
N GLU A 161 2.37 13.52 -13.83
CA GLU A 161 2.82 14.54 -14.78
C GLU A 161 4.33 14.78 -14.71
N HIS A 162 4.93 14.87 -13.52
CA HIS A 162 6.38 15.02 -13.39
C HIS A 162 7.14 13.81 -13.93
N ILE A 163 6.61 12.59 -13.76
CA ILE A 163 7.16 11.38 -14.41
C ILE A 163 7.07 11.50 -15.94
N ALA A 164 5.92 11.93 -16.48
CA ALA A 164 5.75 12.11 -17.93
C ALA A 164 6.72 13.16 -18.49
N ARG A 165 6.77 14.36 -17.90
CA ARG A 165 7.71 15.44 -18.26
C ARG A 165 9.16 14.97 -18.19
N ALA A 166 9.57 14.30 -17.10
CA ALA A 166 10.93 13.78 -16.96
C ALA A 166 11.30 12.75 -18.04
N LEU A 167 10.36 11.88 -18.43
CA LEU A 167 10.57 10.88 -19.48
C LEU A 167 10.63 11.52 -20.88
N PHE A 168 9.69 12.41 -21.22
CA PHE A 168 9.63 13.01 -22.54
C PHE A 168 10.62 14.16 -22.74
N ASP A 169 10.72 15.10 -21.80
CA ASP A 169 11.48 16.35 -21.98
C ASP A 169 12.96 16.14 -21.64
N ASN A 170 13.26 15.44 -20.53
CA ASN A 170 14.65 15.27 -20.08
C ASN A 170 15.33 14.00 -20.61
N LEU A 171 14.63 12.87 -20.62
CA LEU A 171 15.18 11.57 -21.06
C LEU A 171 14.89 11.24 -22.52
N GLN A 172 14.06 12.04 -23.19
CA GLN A 172 13.78 11.94 -24.62
C GLN A 172 13.30 10.54 -25.08
N VAL A 173 12.52 9.84 -24.26
CA VAL A 173 12.00 8.49 -24.60
C VAL A 173 11.01 8.53 -25.79
N PRO A 174 10.88 7.45 -26.58
CA PRO A 174 9.99 7.41 -27.76
C PRO A 174 8.51 7.23 -27.42
N SER A 175 8.17 6.40 -26.43
CA SER A 175 6.80 6.27 -25.90
C SER A 175 6.78 5.81 -24.44
N VAL A 176 5.70 6.17 -23.74
CA VAL A 176 5.41 5.81 -22.35
C VAL A 176 4.02 5.19 -22.26
N SER A 177 3.87 4.10 -21.50
CA SER A 177 2.56 3.53 -21.14
C SER A 177 2.42 3.49 -19.62
N PHE A 178 1.35 4.10 -19.10
CA PHE A 178 0.96 3.99 -17.69
C PHE A 178 -0.02 2.83 -17.55
N THR A 179 0.39 1.73 -16.91
CA THR A 179 -0.41 0.52 -16.79
C THR A 179 -0.72 0.18 -15.33
N PRO A 180 -1.99 -0.03 -14.94
CA PRO A 180 -2.38 -0.19 -13.54
C PRO A 180 -1.76 -1.40 -12.84
N SER A 181 -1.19 -1.20 -11.64
CA SER A 181 -0.55 -2.25 -10.83
C SER A 181 -1.49 -3.41 -10.52
N SER A 182 -2.77 -3.12 -10.27
CA SER A 182 -3.83 -4.11 -10.03
C SER A 182 -4.10 -5.00 -11.25
N LEU A 183 -4.21 -4.40 -12.44
CA LEU A 183 -4.40 -5.16 -13.69
C LEU A 183 -3.19 -6.06 -13.97
N LEU A 184 -1.98 -5.51 -13.85
CA LEU A 184 -0.73 -6.25 -14.06
C LEU A 184 -0.57 -7.42 -13.07
N SER A 185 -0.95 -7.20 -11.81
CA SER A 185 -0.85 -8.22 -10.76
C SER A 185 -1.75 -9.44 -11.03
N LEU A 186 -2.99 -9.20 -11.48
CA LEU A 186 -3.88 -10.30 -11.89
C LEU A 186 -3.39 -10.98 -13.16
N ALA A 187 -2.88 -10.21 -14.14
CA ALA A 187 -2.32 -10.76 -15.37
C ALA A 187 -1.12 -11.69 -15.11
N ALA A 188 -0.23 -11.34 -14.18
CA ALA A 188 0.86 -12.20 -13.72
C ALA A 188 0.37 -13.54 -13.14
N CYS A 189 -0.81 -13.54 -12.50
CA CYS A 189 -1.46 -14.72 -11.95
C CYS A 189 -2.37 -15.46 -12.96
N GLY A 190 -2.42 -15.04 -14.23
CA GLY A 190 -3.29 -15.63 -15.25
C GLY A 190 -4.79 -15.39 -15.00
N ARG A 191 -5.14 -14.31 -14.29
CA ARG A 191 -6.52 -13.91 -14.02
C ARG A 191 -6.85 -12.58 -14.71
N ILE A 192 -8.11 -12.41 -15.12
CA ILE A 192 -8.64 -11.17 -15.70
C ILE A 192 -9.71 -10.50 -14.82
N THR A 193 -10.15 -11.19 -13.76
CA THR A 193 -11.15 -10.74 -12.79
C THR A 193 -10.69 -11.14 -11.40
N GLY A 194 -10.83 -10.24 -10.43
CA GLY A 194 -10.47 -10.47 -9.03
C GLY A 194 -10.42 -9.19 -8.20
N LEU A 195 -10.12 -9.35 -6.91
CA LEU A 195 -9.87 -8.26 -5.98
C LEU A 195 -8.36 -8.18 -5.71
N VAL A 196 -7.72 -7.07 -6.06
CA VAL A 196 -6.30 -6.85 -5.72
C VAL A 196 -6.21 -6.05 -4.44
N ILE A 197 -5.46 -6.57 -3.48
CA ILE A 197 -5.20 -5.99 -2.17
C ILE A 197 -3.70 -5.67 -2.14
N ASP A 198 -3.33 -4.43 -2.43
CA ASP A 198 -1.93 -3.99 -2.46
C ASP A 198 -1.57 -3.35 -1.12
N VAL A 199 -0.88 -4.11 -0.26
CA VAL A 199 -0.42 -3.67 1.06
C VAL A 199 0.94 -3.00 0.91
N GLY A 200 0.89 -1.72 0.56
CA GLY A 200 2.04 -0.90 0.24
C GLY A 200 2.75 -0.30 1.46
N TRP A 201 3.52 0.75 1.21
CA TRP A 201 4.26 1.47 2.27
C TRP A 201 3.46 2.63 2.87
N LEU A 202 2.88 3.51 2.05
CA LEU A 202 2.10 4.66 2.52
C LEU A 202 0.63 4.32 2.76
N GLU A 203 0.08 3.45 1.91
CA GLU A 203 -1.33 3.07 1.92
C GLU A 203 -1.48 1.59 1.55
N THR A 204 -2.59 1.00 1.98
CA THR A 204 -3.10 -0.28 1.49
C THR A 204 -4.30 0.00 0.59
N THR A 205 -4.23 -0.40 -0.68
CA THR A 205 -5.32 -0.20 -1.64
C THR A 205 -6.05 -1.50 -1.95
N VAL A 206 -7.37 -1.43 -2.06
CA VAL A 206 -8.23 -2.55 -2.47
C VAL A 206 -8.89 -2.15 -3.79
N THR A 207 -8.46 -2.77 -4.89
CA THR A 207 -8.89 -2.44 -6.24
C THR A 207 -9.61 -3.63 -6.90
N PRO A 208 -10.93 -3.58 -7.10
CA PRO A 208 -11.64 -4.59 -7.85
C PRO A 208 -11.40 -4.45 -9.35
N VAL A 209 -11.11 -5.57 -10.02
CA VAL A 209 -10.89 -5.64 -11.47
C VAL A 209 -11.88 -6.67 -12.04
N TYR A 210 -12.59 -6.28 -13.10
CA TYR A 210 -13.57 -7.14 -13.77
C TYR A 210 -13.33 -7.11 -15.28
N HIS A 211 -13.10 -8.28 -15.89
CA HIS A 211 -12.81 -8.41 -17.33
C HIS A 211 -11.71 -7.45 -17.81
N SER A 212 -10.57 -7.47 -17.11
CA SER A 212 -9.39 -6.63 -17.35
C SER A 212 -9.62 -5.11 -17.20
N ARG A 213 -10.70 -4.68 -16.55
CA ARG A 213 -10.99 -3.27 -16.23
C ARG A 213 -10.97 -3.02 -14.73
N PRO A 214 -10.04 -2.22 -14.20
CA PRO A 214 -10.10 -1.74 -12.81
C PRO A 214 -11.32 -0.84 -12.59
N LEU A 215 -12.06 -1.07 -11.50
CA LEU A 215 -13.26 -0.32 -11.12
C LEU A 215 -12.91 0.74 -10.07
N TYR A 216 -12.22 1.80 -10.50
CA TYR A 216 -11.65 2.84 -9.62
C TYR A 216 -12.67 3.50 -8.68
N ASN A 217 -13.91 3.69 -9.11
CA ASN A 217 -15.01 4.22 -8.30
C ASN A 217 -15.39 3.32 -7.10
N LEU A 218 -15.11 2.02 -7.20
CA LEU A 218 -15.39 1.03 -6.16
C LEU A 218 -14.13 0.68 -5.33
N ALA A 219 -12.95 1.10 -5.79
CA ALA A 219 -11.69 0.91 -5.07
C ALA A 219 -11.66 1.69 -3.75
N ARG A 220 -10.91 1.18 -2.77
CA ARG A 220 -10.76 1.77 -1.43
C ARG A 220 -9.29 1.86 -1.07
N SER A 221 -8.95 2.75 -0.14
CA SER A 221 -7.61 2.89 0.41
C SER A 221 -7.69 3.14 1.93
N THR A 222 -6.63 2.79 2.64
CA THR A 222 -6.40 3.09 4.05
C THR A 222 -4.92 3.40 4.28
N PRO A 223 -4.53 4.33 5.16
CA PRO A 223 -3.13 4.54 5.53
C PRO A 223 -2.56 3.44 6.47
N LEU A 224 -3.36 2.42 6.84
CA LEU A 224 -2.89 1.20 7.50
C LEU A 224 -1.96 0.41 6.55
N ALA A 225 -0.68 0.74 6.60
CA ALA A 225 0.36 0.25 5.68
C ALA A 225 1.73 0.18 6.37
N GLY A 226 2.80 -0.14 5.61
CA GLY A 226 4.15 -0.31 6.13
C GLY A 226 4.68 0.86 6.99
N LYS A 227 4.34 2.12 6.66
CA LYS A 227 4.75 3.31 7.45
C LYS A 227 4.14 3.30 8.85
N LYS A 228 2.85 2.99 8.99
CA LYS A 228 2.17 2.90 10.30
C LYS A 228 2.70 1.71 11.10
N LEU A 229 2.98 0.60 10.41
CA LEU A 229 3.62 -0.60 11.00
C LEU A 229 5.03 -0.30 11.55
N HIS A 230 5.85 0.46 10.83
CA HIS A 230 7.17 0.91 11.31
C HIS A 230 7.09 1.86 12.49
N GLY A 231 6.12 2.79 12.49
CA GLY A 231 5.83 3.66 13.63
C GLY A 231 5.50 2.84 14.88
N HIS A 232 4.51 1.96 14.77
CA HIS A 232 4.07 1.10 15.86
C HIS A 232 5.18 0.16 16.37
N LEU A 233 5.95 -0.48 15.48
CA LEU A 233 7.10 -1.30 15.88
C LEU A 233 8.15 -0.47 16.64
N ARG A 234 8.44 0.76 16.19
CA ARG A 234 9.38 1.66 16.87
C ARG A 234 8.89 2.01 18.28
N THR A 235 7.59 2.27 18.47
CA THR A 235 6.97 2.49 19.79
C THR A 235 7.06 1.24 20.66
N LEU A 236 6.60 0.07 20.19
CA LEU A 236 6.67 -1.18 20.97
C LEU A 236 8.11 -1.54 21.38
N ILE A 237 9.08 -1.40 20.47
CA ILE A 237 10.50 -1.60 20.78
C ILE A 237 10.97 -0.61 21.84
N ARG A 238 10.69 0.69 21.69
CA ARG A 238 11.14 1.74 22.63
C ARG A 238 10.64 1.54 24.07
N HIS A 239 9.47 0.93 24.23
CA HIS A 239 8.85 0.69 25.55
C HIS A 239 9.23 -0.68 26.14
N HIS A 240 9.33 -1.74 25.33
CA HIS A 240 9.37 -3.12 25.84
C HIS A 240 10.61 -3.94 25.45
N ALA A 241 11.44 -3.47 24.51
CA ALA A 241 12.66 -4.17 24.14
C ALA A 241 13.84 -3.82 25.05
N ILE A 242 14.72 -4.80 25.29
CA ILE A 242 15.87 -4.64 26.18
C ILE A 242 17.09 -4.21 25.35
N TYR A 243 17.66 -3.05 25.64
CA TYR A 243 18.90 -2.59 25.01
C TYR A 243 20.11 -2.78 25.91
N ILE A 244 21.11 -3.43 25.33
CA ILE A 244 22.41 -3.69 25.93
C ILE A 244 23.44 -2.80 25.20
N PRO A 245 23.88 -1.68 25.80
CA PRO A 245 24.80 -0.74 25.16
C PRO A 245 26.17 -1.39 24.86
N PRO A 246 26.96 -0.81 23.95
CA PRO A 246 28.34 -1.25 23.74
C PRO A 246 29.14 -1.05 25.05
N PRO A 247 30.14 -1.91 25.36
CA PRO A 247 30.88 -1.80 26.61
C PRO A 247 31.74 -0.52 26.60
N LEU A 248 31.72 0.26 27.68
CA LEU A 248 32.45 1.54 27.76
C LEU A 248 33.98 1.38 27.88
N SER A 249 34.47 0.16 28.11
CA SER A 249 35.89 -0.19 28.14
C SER A 249 36.04 -1.72 28.11
N LEU A 250 37.19 -2.21 27.61
CA LEU A 250 37.52 -3.64 27.55
C LEU A 250 37.51 -4.32 28.94
N SER A 251 37.77 -3.58 30.02
CA SER A 251 37.71 -4.11 31.39
C SER A 251 36.28 -4.23 31.96
N LYS A 252 35.26 -3.66 31.29
CA LYS A 252 33.84 -3.69 31.73
C LYS A 252 32.92 -4.54 30.83
N ILE A 253 33.48 -5.47 30.05
CA ILE A 253 32.73 -6.34 29.12
C ILE A 253 31.61 -7.13 29.82
N HIS A 254 31.78 -7.48 31.10
CA HIS A 254 30.81 -8.27 31.88
C HIS A 254 29.71 -7.44 32.57
N ASP A 255 29.90 -6.13 32.76
CA ASP A 255 28.99 -5.26 33.53
C ASP A 255 28.04 -4.49 32.59
N ARG A 256 27.39 -5.22 31.68
CA ARG A 256 26.48 -4.66 30.66
C ARG A 256 25.05 -4.66 31.17
N ARG A 257 24.65 -3.58 31.86
CA ARG A 257 23.27 -3.37 32.32
C ARG A 257 22.35 -3.01 31.14
N ALA A 258 21.09 -3.42 31.26
CA ALA A 258 20.04 -2.95 30.36
C ALA A 258 19.82 -1.44 30.52
N ALA A 259 19.62 -0.74 29.41
CA ALA A 259 19.31 0.68 29.37
C ALA A 259 18.08 0.94 28.49
N ARG A 260 17.44 2.11 28.64
CA ARG A 260 16.39 2.58 27.72
C ARG A 260 17.02 2.81 26.33
N ILE A 261 16.27 2.46 25.27
CA ILE A 261 16.75 2.62 23.90
C ILE A 261 16.82 4.10 23.51
N PRO A 262 17.99 4.62 23.08
CA PRO A 262 18.09 5.95 22.49
C PRO A 262 17.39 5.98 21.12
N SER A 263 16.71 7.09 20.80
CA SER A 263 16.05 7.28 19.50
C SER A 263 17.02 7.16 18.32
N THR A 264 18.26 7.64 18.50
CA THR A 264 19.36 7.55 17.51
C THR A 264 19.78 6.11 17.16
N VAL A 265 19.41 5.13 17.98
CA VAL A 265 19.68 3.71 17.71
C VAL A 265 18.56 3.07 16.87
N LEU A 266 17.34 3.60 16.90
CA LEU A 266 16.18 3.09 16.15
C LEU A 266 16.10 3.71 14.75
N THR A 267 17.20 3.60 14.01
CA THR A 267 17.25 3.90 12.58
C THR A 267 16.23 3.05 11.83
N ASP A 268 15.65 3.59 10.76
CA ASP A 268 14.62 2.88 10.02
C ASP A 268 15.16 1.62 9.29
N ASP A 269 16.45 1.59 8.94
CA ASP A 269 17.17 0.38 8.50
C ASP A 269 17.16 -0.73 9.57
N LEU A 270 17.32 -0.38 10.85
CA LEU A 270 17.25 -1.36 11.93
C LEU A 270 15.81 -1.85 12.15
N VAL A 271 14.82 -0.96 12.04
CA VAL A 271 13.39 -1.31 12.13
C VAL A 271 13.00 -2.24 10.97
N GLU A 272 13.39 -1.92 9.73
CA GLU A 272 13.22 -2.78 8.54
C GLU A 272 13.84 -4.16 8.77
N ARG A 273 15.06 -4.20 9.28
CA ARG A 273 15.77 -5.45 9.55
C ARG A 273 15.08 -6.30 10.63
N ILE A 274 14.56 -5.67 11.68
CA ILE A 274 13.78 -6.36 12.72
C ILE A 274 12.46 -6.91 12.14
N LEU A 275 11.80 -6.14 11.26
CA LEU A 275 10.57 -6.58 10.58
C LEU A 275 10.82 -7.76 9.63
N THR A 276 11.89 -7.71 8.84
CA THR A 276 12.18 -8.68 7.78
C THR A 276 12.89 -9.95 8.27
N GLU A 277 13.84 -9.84 9.21
CA GLU A 277 14.54 -11.01 9.80
C GLU A 277 13.79 -11.57 11.03
N GLY A 278 13.01 -10.74 11.72
CA GLY A 278 12.49 -11.04 13.05
C GLY A 278 10.99 -11.26 13.15
N CYS A 279 10.17 -10.46 12.46
CA CYS A 279 8.72 -10.50 12.64
C CYS A 279 8.04 -11.58 11.79
N PHE A 280 6.92 -12.09 12.30
CA PHE A 280 6.00 -12.98 11.61
C PHE A 280 4.60 -12.75 12.18
N VAL A 281 3.56 -13.19 11.49
CA VAL A 281 2.18 -13.02 11.93
C VAL A 281 1.72 -14.30 12.61
N GLY A 282 1.38 -14.21 13.90
CA GLY A 282 0.86 -15.33 14.69
C GLY A 282 -0.54 -15.78 14.27
N ASN A 283 -1.01 -16.87 14.89
CA ASN A 283 -2.42 -17.29 14.80
C ASN A 283 -3.31 -16.39 15.67
N VAL A 284 -4.61 -16.31 15.34
CA VAL A 284 -5.61 -15.52 16.08
C VAL A 284 -5.47 -15.65 17.59
N HIS A 285 -5.47 -14.51 18.28
CA HIS A 285 -5.69 -14.47 19.72
C HIS A 285 -7.17 -14.75 20.00
N LEU A 286 -7.47 -15.92 20.56
CA LEU A 286 -8.76 -16.22 21.15
C LEU A 286 -8.69 -15.82 22.62
N SER A 287 -9.24 -14.65 22.95
CA SER A 287 -9.49 -14.25 24.33
C SER A 287 -10.71 -15.02 24.84
N ASP A 288 -10.50 -16.12 25.57
CA ASP A 288 -11.59 -16.85 26.23
C ASP A 288 -12.22 -16.05 27.40
N ASN A 289 -11.56 -14.97 27.83
CA ASN A 289 -12.06 -14.03 28.81
C ASN A 289 -12.50 -12.72 28.12
N ASP A 290 -13.82 -12.54 27.97
CA ASP A 290 -14.45 -11.21 27.84
C ASP A 290 -14.49 -10.50 29.22
N ASP A 291 -13.38 -10.52 29.97
CA ASP A 291 -13.25 -9.67 31.15
C ASP A 291 -13.18 -8.22 30.64
N PRO A 292 -14.08 -7.32 31.08
CA PRO A 292 -13.98 -5.92 30.70
C PRO A 292 -12.62 -5.40 31.14
N MET A 293 -11.83 -4.83 30.21
CA MET A 293 -10.65 -4.07 30.64
C MET A 293 -11.17 -2.95 31.55
N ASP A 294 -10.79 -3.01 32.83
CA ASP A 294 -10.95 -1.88 33.73
C ASP A 294 -10.12 -0.73 33.15
N VAL A 295 -10.79 0.14 32.40
CA VAL A 295 -10.24 1.41 31.95
C VAL A 295 -10.13 2.26 33.21
N ASP A 296 -9.01 2.08 33.90
CA ASP A 296 -8.68 2.84 35.10
C ASP A 296 -8.66 4.32 34.69
N LEU A 297 -9.67 5.07 35.13
CA LEU A 297 -9.87 6.49 34.81
C LEU A 297 -8.90 7.38 35.61
N ALA A 298 -7.66 6.91 35.78
CA ALA A 298 -6.56 7.65 36.34
C ALA A 298 -6.22 8.83 35.42
N GLN A 299 -6.34 10.04 35.95
CA GLN A 299 -6.03 11.29 35.24
C GLN A 299 -4.51 11.56 35.23
N ASP A 300 -3.71 10.56 34.87
CA ASP A 300 -2.29 10.73 34.67
C ASP A 300 -2.03 11.26 33.24
N GLU A 301 -1.18 12.28 33.13
CA GLU A 301 -0.72 12.86 31.84
C GLU A 301 0.27 11.91 31.13
N GLU A 302 -0.08 10.62 30.98
CA GLU A 302 0.70 9.68 30.18
C GLU A 302 0.44 9.88 28.68
N ASP A 303 1.52 9.95 27.90
CA ASP A 303 1.45 9.99 26.43
C ASP A 303 0.57 8.84 25.90
N GLU A 304 -0.34 9.14 24.97
CA GLU A 304 -1.26 8.14 24.38
C GLU A 304 -0.51 6.93 23.78
N GLU A 305 0.66 7.16 23.17
CA GLU A 305 1.56 6.11 22.69
C GLU A 305 2.00 5.13 23.80
N THR A 306 2.21 5.65 25.02
CA THR A 306 2.61 4.85 26.19
C THR A 306 1.46 4.00 26.68
N ARG A 307 0.23 4.55 26.73
CA ARG A 307 -0.97 3.81 27.13
C ARG A 307 -1.25 2.66 26.17
N LEU A 308 -1.30 2.95 24.87
CA LEU A 308 -1.46 1.94 23.81
C LEU A 308 -0.36 0.87 23.88
N ALA A 309 0.90 1.26 24.10
CA ALA A 309 1.99 0.29 24.25
C ALA A 309 1.80 -0.64 25.47
N LYS A 310 1.23 -0.17 26.59
CA LYS A 310 0.90 -1.02 27.75
C LYS A 310 -0.25 -1.97 27.42
N GLU A 311 -1.38 -1.46 26.94
CA GLU A 311 -2.57 -2.24 26.54
C GLU A 311 -2.17 -3.42 25.62
N TRP A 312 -1.35 -3.14 24.60
CA TRP A 312 -0.85 -4.16 23.67
C TRP A 312 0.03 -5.23 24.33
N LYS A 313 0.84 -4.86 25.33
CA LYS A 313 1.62 -5.85 26.08
C LYS A 313 0.69 -6.73 26.91
N ASP A 314 -0.31 -6.16 27.56
CA ASP A 314 -1.15 -6.90 28.50
C ASP A 314 -2.05 -7.91 27.76
N ILE A 315 -2.61 -7.53 26.60
CA ILE A 315 -3.35 -8.43 25.70
C ILE A 315 -2.45 -9.57 25.16
N TYR A 316 -1.26 -9.23 24.66
CA TYR A 316 -0.50 -10.15 23.81
C TYR A 316 0.67 -10.89 24.49
N SER A 317 1.20 -10.40 25.61
CA SER A 317 2.37 -11.01 26.25
C SER A 317 2.08 -12.40 26.82
N GLY A 318 0.87 -12.63 27.35
CA GLY A 318 0.45 -13.94 27.87
C GLY A 318 0.10 -14.98 26.81
N SER A 319 -0.18 -14.56 25.57
CA SER A 319 -0.63 -15.46 24.48
C SER A 319 0.40 -15.72 23.39
N SER A 320 1.58 -15.10 23.46
CA SER A 320 2.64 -15.32 22.48
C SER A 320 3.38 -16.63 22.72
N THR A 321 3.66 -17.33 21.62
CA THR A 321 4.49 -18.55 21.61
C THR A 321 5.92 -18.29 21.12
N ALA A 322 6.18 -17.07 20.65
CA ALA A 322 7.46 -16.67 20.08
C ALA A 322 8.55 -16.49 21.14
N LYS A 323 9.79 -16.78 20.76
CA LYS A 323 10.99 -16.51 21.57
C LYS A 323 11.56 -15.13 21.28
N ASP A 324 12.24 -14.55 22.25
CA ASP A 324 12.98 -13.30 22.07
C ASP A 324 14.11 -13.44 21.05
N MET A 325 14.36 -12.40 20.26
CA MET A 325 15.42 -12.37 19.25
C MET A 325 16.41 -11.23 19.51
N ARG A 326 17.70 -11.50 19.28
CA ARG A 326 18.79 -10.56 19.55
C ARG A 326 19.35 -9.97 18.25
N PHE A 327 19.22 -8.66 18.09
CA PHE A 327 19.75 -7.91 16.95
C PHE A 327 21.03 -7.20 17.35
N ARG A 328 22.11 -7.44 16.61
CA ARG A 328 23.40 -6.76 16.80
C ARG A 328 23.44 -5.51 15.94
N ILE A 329 23.74 -4.38 16.58
CA ILE A 329 23.93 -3.09 15.94
C ILE A 329 25.43 -2.85 15.81
N PRO A 330 25.96 -2.56 14.60
CA PRO A 330 27.36 -2.17 14.44
C PRO A 330 27.59 -0.82 15.14
N SER A 331 28.66 -0.72 15.90
CA SER A 331 29.10 0.50 16.58
C SER A 331 30.62 0.59 16.49
N THR A 332 31.14 1.79 16.27
CA THR A 332 32.54 2.02 15.83
C THR A 332 33.58 1.79 16.92
N ASP A 333 33.25 2.04 18.20
CA ASP A 333 34.31 2.38 19.15
C ASP A 333 34.72 1.22 20.06
N PHE A 334 33.77 0.45 20.60
CA PHE A 334 34.06 -0.56 21.64
C PHE A 334 33.30 -1.91 21.48
N GLY A 335 32.68 -2.15 20.33
CA GLY A 335 31.97 -3.40 20.01
C GLY A 335 30.45 -3.24 19.84
N PRO A 336 29.73 -4.29 19.44
CA PRO A 336 28.33 -4.16 19.03
C PRO A 336 27.38 -3.94 20.20
N ALA A 337 26.49 -2.96 20.04
CA ALA A 337 25.29 -2.85 20.86
C ALA A 337 24.31 -3.98 20.50
N THR A 338 23.38 -4.32 21.39
CA THR A 338 22.41 -5.38 21.14
C THR A 338 21.03 -5.00 21.65
N ILE A 339 20.03 -5.11 20.78
CA ILE A 339 18.61 -5.04 21.17
C ILE A 339 18.07 -6.46 21.25
N ILE A 340 17.37 -6.77 22.34
CA ILE A 340 16.59 -7.99 22.49
C ILE A 340 15.12 -7.61 22.31
N VAL A 341 14.52 -8.07 21.22
CA VAL A 341 13.10 -7.83 20.90
C VAL A 341 12.28 -9.00 21.47
N PRO A 342 11.33 -8.74 22.38
CA PRO A 342 10.42 -9.75 22.92
C PRO A 342 9.67 -10.55 21.85
N GLY A 343 9.45 -11.83 22.12
CA GLY A 343 8.69 -12.73 21.23
C GLY A 343 7.33 -12.17 20.81
N TRP A 344 6.53 -11.67 21.76
CA TRP A 344 5.17 -11.19 21.50
C TRP A 344 5.13 -10.03 20.51
N ILE A 345 6.09 -9.09 20.55
CA ILE A 345 6.21 -8.01 19.57
C ILE A 345 6.42 -8.61 18.18
N ARG A 346 7.35 -9.57 18.05
CA ARG A 346 7.68 -10.21 16.78
C ARG A 346 6.48 -10.91 16.14
N GLU A 347 5.60 -11.49 16.95
CA GLU A 347 4.41 -12.25 16.53
C GLU A 347 3.17 -11.37 16.25
N ARG A 348 3.07 -10.20 16.88
CA ARG A 348 1.82 -9.42 16.98
C ARG A 348 1.84 -8.03 16.35
N VAL A 349 3.00 -7.48 16.01
CA VAL A 349 3.11 -6.15 15.35
C VAL A 349 2.20 -5.99 14.13
N ALA A 350 1.96 -7.07 13.37
CA ALA A 350 1.08 -7.05 12.20
C ALA A 350 -0.43 -7.05 12.52
N GLU A 351 -0.86 -7.33 13.76
CA GLU A 351 -2.27 -7.28 14.16
C GLU A 351 -2.85 -5.87 14.02
N LEU A 352 -2.02 -4.81 14.07
CA LEU A 352 -2.38 -3.41 13.82
C LEU A 352 -3.09 -3.22 12.48
N LEU A 353 -2.79 -4.07 11.51
CA LEU A 353 -3.35 -4.01 10.15
C LEU A 353 -4.59 -4.90 9.99
N LEU A 354 -4.86 -5.79 10.94
CA LEU A 354 -5.77 -6.95 10.80
C LEU A 354 -6.86 -7.04 11.87
N VAL A 355 -6.80 -6.20 12.90
CA VAL A 355 -7.77 -6.01 13.98
C VAL A 355 -8.29 -4.58 13.91
N ASP A 356 -9.60 -4.39 14.13
CA ASP A 356 -10.18 -3.05 14.27
C ASP A 356 -9.84 -2.45 15.64
N ASP A 357 -9.45 -1.19 15.66
CA ASP A 357 -9.38 -0.37 16.87
C ASP A 357 -10.67 0.46 16.96
N GLU A 358 -11.48 0.25 18.01
CA GLU A 358 -12.74 0.99 18.20
C GLU A 358 -12.54 2.51 18.37
N ASN A 359 -11.31 2.95 18.72
CA ASN A 359 -10.95 4.36 18.85
C ASN A 359 -10.46 4.98 17.54
N SER A 360 -10.17 4.18 16.51
CA SER A 360 -9.66 4.68 15.23
C SER A 360 -10.80 4.88 14.23
N GLU A 361 -10.79 6.04 13.55
CA GLU A 361 -11.67 6.28 12.40
C GLU A 361 -11.26 5.41 11.18
N GLU A 362 -10.06 4.83 11.20
CA GLU A 362 -9.51 3.97 10.16
C GLU A 362 -9.89 2.50 10.38
N GLY A 363 -10.83 1.97 9.58
CA GLY A 363 -11.16 0.55 9.58
C GLY A 363 -9.99 -0.35 9.12
N SER A 364 -9.89 -1.55 9.69
CA SER A 364 -8.83 -2.52 9.38
C SER A 364 -8.83 -3.00 7.92
N ILE A 365 -7.73 -3.63 7.46
CA ILE A 365 -7.63 -4.18 6.09
C ILE A 365 -8.76 -5.19 5.79
N PRO A 366 -9.13 -6.14 6.69
CA PRO A 366 -10.31 -6.99 6.50
C PRO A 366 -11.60 -6.21 6.22
N ASN A 367 -11.89 -5.16 7.00
CA ASN A 367 -13.10 -4.35 6.82
C ASN A 367 -13.06 -3.60 5.50
N LEU A 368 -11.91 -3.03 5.12
CA LEU A 368 -11.71 -2.37 3.84
C LEU A 368 -12.00 -3.29 2.64
N ILE A 369 -11.62 -4.56 2.74
CA ILE A 369 -11.90 -5.60 1.74
C ILE A 369 -13.40 -5.87 1.65
N LEU A 370 -14.07 -6.07 2.78
CA LEU A 370 -15.50 -6.38 2.83
C LEU A 370 -16.36 -5.18 2.41
N ASP A 371 -16.00 -3.96 2.80
CA ASP A 371 -16.62 -2.70 2.36
C ASP A 371 -16.47 -2.46 0.86
N CYS A 372 -15.33 -2.88 0.28
CA CYS A 372 -15.16 -2.87 -1.17
C CYS A 372 -16.12 -3.86 -1.82
N ILE A 373 -16.20 -5.11 -1.32
CA ILE A 373 -17.11 -6.16 -1.82
C ILE A 373 -18.58 -5.77 -1.69
N LEU A 374 -19.01 -5.19 -0.56
CA LEU A 374 -20.39 -4.69 -0.37
C LEU A 374 -20.78 -3.67 -1.45
N LYS A 375 -19.86 -2.78 -1.83
CA LYS A 375 -20.12 -1.73 -2.83
C LYS A 375 -20.09 -2.25 -4.28
N LEU A 376 -19.75 -3.52 -4.51
CA LEU A 376 -19.89 -4.16 -5.82
C LEU A 376 -21.34 -4.59 -6.11
N PRO A 377 -21.80 -4.53 -7.37
CA PRO A 377 -23.04 -5.18 -7.81
C PRO A 377 -23.08 -6.66 -7.42
N ILE A 378 -24.26 -7.14 -7.01
CA ILE A 378 -24.48 -8.46 -6.41
C ILE A 378 -23.88 -9.58 -7.29
N ASP A 379 -24.09 -9.52 -8.60
CA ASP A 379 -23.64 -10.51 -9.59
C ASP A 379 -22.12 -10.71 -9.58
N ILE A 380 -21.35 -9.62 -9.41
CA ILE A 380 -19.88 -9.70 -9.47
C ILE A 380 -19.26 -10.03 -8.11
N ARG A 381 -19.94 -9.77 -6.97
CA ARG A 381 -19.44 -10.09 -5.61
C ARG A 381 -18.93 -11.53 -5.53
N SER A 382 -19.70 -12.49 -6.07
CA SER A 382 -19.34 -13.92 -6.05
C SER A 382 -18.16 -14.30 -6.93
N THR A 383 -17.82 -13.51 -7.96
CA THR A 383 -16.67 -13.80 -8.86
C THR A 383 -15.39 -13.15 -8.34
N VAL A 384 -15.54 -11.97 -7.74
CA VAL A 384 -14.44 -11.20 -7.14
C VAL A 384 -13.94 -11.86 -5.86
N ILE A 385 -14.83 -12.35 -4.97
CA ILE A 385 -14.44 -13.01 -3.72
C ILE A 385 -13.74 -14.37 -3.90
N SER A 386 -13.95 -15.04 -5.04
CA SER A 386 -13.27 -16.28 -5.42
C SER A 386 -11.92 -16.06 -6.11
N SER A 387 -11.45 -14.81 -6.18
CA SER A 387 -10.22 -14.41 -6.86
C SER A 387 -9.60 -13.19 -6.13
N LEU A 388 -9.38 -13.33 -4.81
CA LEU A 388 -8.59 -12.36 -4.04
C LEU A 388 -7.11 -12.57 -4.35
N LEU A 389 -6.37 -11.49 -4.58
CA LEU A 389 -4.94 -11.49 -4.78
C LEU A 389 -4.30 -10.46 -3.84
N VAL A 390 -3.44 -10.92 -2.93
CA VAL A 390 -2.71 -10.04 -2.01
C VAL A 390 -1.34 -9.73 -2.60
N VAL A 391 -1.02 -8.45 -2.79
CA VAL A 391 0.28 -7.98 -3.28
C VAL A 391 0.86 -6.93 -2.34
N GLY A 392 2.08 -6.47 -2.63
CA GLY A 392 2.74 -5.42 -1.89
C GLY A 392 3.86 -5.93 -0.98
N GLY A 393 4.65 -4.97 -0.47
CA GLY A 393 5.82 -5.23 0.36
C GLY A 393 5.45 -5.78 1.74
N THR A 394 4.53 -5.10 2.43
CA THR A 394 4.14 -5.42 3.80
C THR A 394 3.39 -6.75 3.90
N ALA A 395 2.68 -7.16 2.85
CA ALA A 395 2.07 -8.49 2.75
C ALA A 395 3.08 -9.66 2.63
N SER A 396 4.38 -9.37 2.44
CA SER A 396 5.43 -10.40 2.36
C SER A 396 5.76 -11.03 3.72
N LEU A 397 5.19 -10.51 4.83
CA LEU A 397 5.45 -11.02 6.17
C LEU A 397 4.96 -12.49 6.32
N PRO A 398 5.78 -13.40 6.88
CA PRO A 398 5.38 -14.79 7.07
C PRO A 398 4.10 -14.90 7.90
N GLY A 399 3.10 -15.63 7.41
CA GLY A 399 1.81 -15.81 8.09
C GLY A 399 0.75 -14.74 7.78
N PHE A 400 1.09 -13.62 7.13
CA PHE A 400 0.15 -12.52 6.88
C PHE A 400 -1.10 -12.95 6.10
N ILE A 401 -0.93 -13.67 4.98
CA ILE A 401 -2.06 -14.11 4.15
C ILE A 401 -2.98 -15.11 4.89
N PRO A 402 -2.46 -16.17 5.56
CA PRO A 402 -3.28 -17.03 6.41
C PRO A 402 -4.04 -16.27 7.51
N ARG A 403 -3.38 -15.35 8.25
CA ARG A 403 -4.02 -14.56 9.30
C ARG A 403 -5.12 -13.65 8.75
N LEU A 404 -4.86 -12.98 7.63
CA LEU A 404 -5.85 -12.15 6.91
C LEU A 404 -7.06 -12.98 6.48
N ARG A 405 -6.84 -14.19 5.95
CA ARG A 405 -7.94 -15.11 5.59
C ARG A 405 -8.79 -15.49 6.80
N ILE A 406 -8.18 -15.69 7.97
CA ILE A 406 -8.92 -15.98 9.19
C ILE A 406 -9.73 -14.74 9.66
N SER A 407 -9.17 -13.52 9.67
CA SER A 407 -9.95 -12.29 9.96
C SER A 407 -11.15 -12.15 9.02
N LEU A 408 -10.95 -12.36 7.70
CA LEU A 408 -12.04 -12.29 6.72
C LEU A 408 -13.12 -13.34 6.99
N LEU A 409 -12.75 -14.56 7.39
CA LEU A 409 -13.73 -15.60 7.76
C LEU A 409 -14.46 -15.27 9.07
N GLN A 410 -13.78 -14.71 10.07
CA GLN A 410 -14.42 -14.28 11.32
C GLN A 410 -15.48 -13.20 11.10
N LEU A 411 -15.23 -12.25 10.19
CA LEU A 411 -16.17 -11.18 9.82
C LEU A 411 -17.29 -11.62 8.85
N LEU A 412 -17.08 -12.71 8.11
CA LEU A 412 -18.04 -13.28 7.15
C LEU A 412 -18.91 -14.40 7.74
N LEU A 413 -18.62 -14.86 8.95
CA LEU A 413 -19.46 -15.81 9.67
C LEU A 413 -20.37 -15.04 10.65
N PRO A 414 -21.64 -15.45 10.82
CA PRO A 414 -22.48 -14.88 11.87
C PRO A 414 -21.84 -15.17 13.23
N SER A 415 -21.89 -14.19 14.14
CA SER A 415 -21.44 -14.39 15.52
C SER A 415 -22.18 -15.60 16.12
N PRO A 416 -21.48 -16.53 16.79
CA PRO A 416 -22.15 -17.68 17.40
C PRO A 416 -23.13 -17.19 18.44
N VAL A 417 -24.43 -17.34 18.15
CA VAL A 417 -25.50 -17.01 19.09
C VAL A 417 -25.34 -17.94 20.29
N SER A 418 -24.86 -17.40 21.41
CA SER A 418 -24.83 -18.10 22.69
C SER A 418 -26.27 -18.30 23.17
N THR A 419 -26.85 -19.45 22.82
CA THR A 419 -28.26 -19.79 23.12
C THR A 419 -28.55 -19.99 24.61
N THR A 420 -27.56 -19.81 25.49
CA THR A 420 -27.62 -20.13 26.91
C THR A 420 -26.81 -19.18 27.79
N GLU A 421 -27.10 -17.87 27.76
CA GLU A 421 -26.93 -17.01 28.94
C GLU A 421 -28.14 -16.09 29.16
N GLN A 422 -29.14 -16.63 29.87
CA GLN A 422 -30.05 -15.78 30.65
C GLN A 422 -29.25 -15.27 31.85
N SER A 423 -28.78 -14.03 31.80
CA SER A 423 -28.03 -13.40 32.88
C SER A 423 -28.87 -13.33 34.16
N LYS A 424 -28.58 -14.22 35.11
CA LYS A 424 -29.14 -14.18 36.47
C LYS A 424 -28.39 -13.15 37.33
N SER A 425 -28.50 -11.87 36.97
CA SER A 425 -27.97 -10.75 37.75
C SER A 425 -29.10 -9.77 38.08
N PRO A 426 -29.18 -9.24 39.33
CA PRO A 426 -30.24 -8.34 39.73
C PRO A 426 -30.14 -6.97 39.00
N MET A 427 -31.31 -6.36 38.77
CA MET A 427 -31.51 -5.24 37.85
C MET A 427 -30.77 -3.94 38.24
N ASN A 428 -30.53 -3.10 37.21
CA ASN A 428 -30.46 -1.63 37.29
C ASN A 428 -29.22 -0.95 37.91
N SER A 429 -28.01 -1.44 37.65
CA SER A 429 -26.84 -0.54 37.68
C SER A 429 -26.81 0.36 36.42
N ILE A 430 -26.11 1.50 36.47
CA ILE A 430 -25.86 2.33 35.27
C ILE A 430 -24.86 1.64 34.33
N GLN A 431 -23.91 0.90 34.91
CA GLN A 431 -22.85 0.19 34.20
C GLN A 431 -23.43 -0.96 33.35
N ASN A 432 -24.26 -1.82 33.95
CA ASN A 432 -24.95 -2.90 33.24
C ASN A 432 -25.80 -2.38 32.07
N ARG A 433 -26.44 -1.21 32.21
CA ARG A 433 -27.20 -0.61 31.10
C ARG A 433 -26.30 -0.08 29.98
N LYS A 434 -25.09 0.40 30.30
CA LYS A 434 -24.09 0.75 29.28
C LYS A 434 -23.59 -0.50 28.57
N GLU A 435 -23.23 -1.54 29.31
CA GLU A 435 -22.77 -2.84 28.80
C GLU A 435 -23.84 -3.52 27.94
N GLU A 436 -25.09 -3.60 28.41
CA GLU A 436 -26.22 -4.09 27.61
C GLU A 436 -26.44 -3.25 26.34
N THR A 437 -26.26 -1.92 26.41
CA THR A 437 -26.37 -1.05 25.23
C THR A 437 -25.21 -1.27 24.25
N ILE A 438 -23.99 -1.49 24.74
CA ILE A 438 -22.80 -1.81 23.93
C ILE A 438 -23.00 -3.18 23.27
N LEU A 439 -23.39 -4.20 24.03
CA LEU A 439 -23.68 -5.54 23.54
C LEU A 439 -24.86 -5.55 22.55
N TRP A 440 -25.92 -4.76 22.79
CA TRP A 440 -27.03 -4.60 21.86
C TRP A 440 -26.60 -3.90 20.56
N ARG A 441 -25.76 -2.86 20.63
CA ARG A 441 -25.14 -2.25 19.45
C ARG A 441 -24.25 -3.23 18.70
N LYS A 442 -23.42 -4.01 19.40
CA LYS A 442 -22.53 -5.05 18.84
C LYS A 442 -23.33 -6.17 18.17
N ARG A 443 -24.47 -6.58 18.75
CA ARG A 443 -25.42 -7.56 18.19
C ARG A 443 -26.19 -7.04 16.97
N ASN A 444 -26.55 -5.76 16.94
CA ASN A 444 -27.30 -5.15 15.82
C ASN A 444 -26.41 -4.62 14.69
N LYS A 445 -25.12 -4.38 14.94
CA LYS A 445 -24.13 -3.94 13.94
C LYS A 445 -23.56 -5.17 13.21
N GLU A 446 -24.37 -5.82 12.38
CA GLU A 446 -23.94 -6.83 11.40
C GLU A 446 -23.74 -6.17 10.00
N PRO A 447 -22.66 -5.40 9.74
CA PRO A 447 -22.49 -4.69 8.48
C PRO A 447 -22.39 -5.64 7.27
N TYR A 448 -21.88 -6.87 7.49
CA TYR A 448 -21.57 -7.83 6.44
C TYR A 448 -22.64 -8.91 6.23
N LYS A 449 -23.83 -8.75 6.83
CA LYS A 449 -24.94 -9.72 6.75
C LYS A 449 -25.32 -10.11 5.31
N GLU A 450 -25.30 -9.16 4.37
CA GLU A 450 -25.58 -9.41 2.95
C GLU A 450 -24.60 -10.40 2.28
N ILE A 451 -23.37 -10.51 2.82
CA ILE A 451 -22.27 -11.25 2.19
C ILE A 451 -21.83 -12.48 2.99
N TYR A 452 -22.48 -12.80 4.12
CA TYR A 452 -22.24 -14.05 4.86
C TYR A 452 -22.35 -15.31 3.97
N GLY A 453 -23.30 -15.32 3.02
CA GLY A 453 -23.45 -16.40 2.04
C GLY A 453 -22.28 -16.59 1.07
N LEU A 454 -21.31 -15.65 1.04
CA LEU A 454 -20.10 -15.72 0.23
C LEU A 454 -18.90 -16.33 0.96
N ALA A 455 -18.98 -16.58 2.27
CA ALA A 455 -17.88 -17.15 3.07
C ALA A 455 -17.33 -18.47 2.47
N SER A 456 -18.22 -19.33 1.95
CA SER A 456 -17.89 -20.59 1.29
C SER A 456 -17.15 -20.45 -0.06
N LYS A 457 -17.10 -19.23 -0.61
CA LYS A 457 -16.48 -18.91 -1.91
C LYS A 457 -15.21 -18.08 -1.76
N LEU A 458 -14.79 -17.74 -0.54
CA LEU A 458 -13.57 -16.97 -0.27
C LEU A 458 -12.34 -17.76 -0.70
N ILE A 459 -11.64 -17.28 -1.72
CA ILE A 459 -10.38 -17.88 -2.21
C ILE A 459 -9.35 -16.77 -2.40
N ILE A 460 -8.23 -16.88 -1.69
CA ILE A 460 -7.03 -16.08 -1.92
C ILE A 460 -6.10 -16.88 -2.83
N VAL A 461 -5.83 -16.34 -4.02
CA VAL A 461 -5.09 -17.01 -5.11
C VAL A 461 -3.64 -17.33 -4.73
N ASN A 462 -3.05 -16.53 -3.84
CA ASN A 462 -1.67 -16.65 -3.40
C ASN A 462 -1.50 -17.05 -1.93
N ASP A 463 -2.50 -17.73 -1.35
CA ASP A 463 -2.35 -18.35 -0.03
C ASP A 463 -1.31 -19.50 -0.08
N PRO A 464 -0.20 -19.45 0.69
CA PRO A 464 0.75 -20.56 0.77
C PRO A 464 0.20 -21.79 1.52
N ALA A 465 -0.89 -21.64 2.28
CA ALA A 465 -1.52 -22.69 3.09
C ALA A 465 -3.07 -22.63 2.97
N PRO A 466 -3.64 -22.94 1.79
CA PRO A 466 -5.09 -23.07 1.65
C PRO A 466 -5.62 -24.17 2.57
N LEU A 467 -6.84 -24.01 3.11
CA LEU A 467 -7.47 -25.08 3.89
C LEU A 467 -7.80 -26.28 2.99
N ASP A 468 -7.50 -27.47 3.48
CA ASP A 468 -7.89 -28.72 2.86
C ASP A 468 -9.43 -28.86 2.84
N GLY A 469 -9.99 -28.92 1.63
CA GLY A 469 -11.42 -29.02 1.36
C GLY A 469 -11.68 -28.92 -0.15
N GLU A 470 -12.94 -29.01 -0.59
CA GLU A 470 -13.28 -28.97 -2.03
C GLU A 470 -12.86 -27.66 -2.73
N GLY A 471 -12.60 -26.59 -1.96
CA GLY A 471 -12.01 -25.33 -2.45
C GLY A 471 -10.51 -25.40 -2.74
N GLY A 472 -9.74 -26.27 -2.08
CA GLY A 472 -8.29 -26.39 -2.28
C GLY A 472 -7.91 -26.87 -3.69
N ASN A 473 -8.75 -27.69 -4.31
CA ASN A 473 -8.61 -28.07 -5.73
C ASN A 473 -8.88 -26.90 -6.71
N LYS A 474 -9.49 -25.79 -6.25
CA LYS A 474 -9.85 -24.63 -7.09
C LYS A 474 -8.89 -23.44 -6.94
N SER A 475 -8.16 -23.32 -5.82
CA SER A 475 -7.20 -22.21 -5.63
C SER A 475 -6.02 -22.26 -6.61
N GLY A 476 -5.69 -23.45 -7.11
CA GLY A 476 -4.46 -23.70 -7.86
C GLY A 476 -3.23 -23.68 -6.96
N LYS A 477 -2.05 -23.78 -7.56
CA LYS A 477 -0.79 -23.55 -6.84
C LYS A 477 -0.57 -22.03 -6.73
N ALA A 478 -0.28 -21.55 -5.52
CA ALA A 478 0.05 -20.15 -5.30
C ALA A 478 1.15 -19.67 -6.28
N PRO A 479 1.08 -18.41 -6.77
CA PRO A 479 2.14 -17.82 -7.57
C PRO A 479 3.50 -17.97 -6.89
N ARG A 480 4.53 -18.36 -7.65
CA ARG A 480 5.89 -18.56 -7.12
C ARG A 480 6.63 -17.27 -6.76
N TRP A 481 6.13 -16.12 -7.23
CA TRP A 481 6.74 -14.82 -6.99
C TRP A 481 6.35 -14.26 -5.63
N SER A 482 7.28 -13.54 -4.99
CA SER A 482 6.98 -12.74 -3.80
C SER A 482 5.86 -11.74 -4.08
N THR A 483 5.00 -11.49 -3.09
CA THR A 483 3.89 -10.51 -3.18
C THR A 483 4.34 -9.11 -3.61
N SER A 484 5.59 -8.74 -3.27
CA SER A 484 6.21 -7.46 -3.64
C SER A 484 6.61 -7.35 -5.13
N LEU A 485 6.75 -8.49 -5.82
CA LEU A 485 7.21 -8.58 -7.22
C LEU A 485 6.09 -8.85 -8.23
N ILE A 486 4.91 -9.30 -7.79
CA ILE A 486 3.79 -9.70 -8.66
C ILE A 486 3.39 -8.58 -9.64
N SER A 487 3.34 -7.33 -9.20
CA SER A 487 3.08 -6.16 -10.06
C SER A 487 4.11 -6.02 -11.18
N TRP A 488 5.40 -6.07 -10.82
CA TRP A 488 6.53 -5.91 -11.75
C TRP A 488 6.60 -7.05 -12.77
N VAL A 489 6.39 -8.29 -12.33
CA VAL A 489 6.31 -9.47 -13.22
C VAL A 489 5.16 -9.32 -14.22
N GLY A 490 4.02 -8.80 -13.78
CA GLY A 490 2.90 -8.43 -14.65
C GLY A 490 3.30 -7.41 -15.71
N GLY A 491 4.01 -6.34 -15.32
CA GLY A 491 4.53 -5.33 -16.24
C GLY A 491 5.55 -5.88 -17.24
N SER A 492 6.44 -6.78 -16.80
CA SER A 492 7.38 -7.50 -17.66
C SER A 492 6.65 -8.34 -18.72
N LEU A 493 5.65 -9.10 -18.29
CA LEU A 493 4.79 -9.91 -19.18
C LEU A 493 3.99 -9.04 -20.17
N ALA A 494 3.36 -7.97 -19.70
CA ALA A 494 2.61 -7.04 -20.53
C ALA A 494 3.51 -6.34 -21.58
N GLY A 495 4.76 -6.04 -21.21
CA GLY A 495 5.76 -5.52 -22.14
C GLY A 495 6.13 -6.51 -23.23
N SER A 496 6.33 -7.80 -22.91
CA SER A 496 6.61 -8.83 -23.92
C SER A 496 5.41 -9.12 -24.83
N LEU A 497 4.20 -9.20 -24.26
CA LEU A 497 2.98 -9.48 -25.02
C LEU A 497 2.42 -8.26 -25.76
N LYS A 498 2.94 -7.05 -25.49
CA LYS A 498 2.41 -5.77 -26.00
C LYS A 498 0.97 -5.50 -25.54
N THR A 499 0.59 -5.98 -24.35
CA THR A 499 -0.74 -5.86 -23.72
C THR A 499 -0.78 -4.85 -22.58
N SER A 500 0.17 -3.92 -22.54
CA SER A 500 0.13 -2.75 -21.65
C SER A 500 -1.03 -1.81 -22.00
N SER A 501 -1.30 -0.82 -21.16
CA SER A 501 -2.18 0.31 -21.50
C SER A 501 -1.76 1.00 -22.80
N PRO A 502 -2.66 1.79 -23.43
CA PRO A 502 -2.33 2.59 -24.62
C PRO A 502 -1.02 3.36 -24.47
N GLU A 503 -0.14 3.23 -25.46
CA GLU A 503 1.15 3.94 -25.46
C GLU A 503 0.95 5.41 -25.86
N LEU A 504 1.38 6.33 -25.01
CA LEU A 504 1.54 7.74 -25.35
C LEU A 504 2.87 7.89 -26.11
N THR A 505 2.81 8.30 -27.38
CA THR A 505 4.01 8.60 -28.17
C THR A 505 4.49 10.02 -27.92
N ARG A 506 5.77 10.27 -28.20
CA ARG A 506 6.35 11.63 -28.19
C ARG A 506 5.52 12.64 -28.98
N GLU A 507 5.18 12.32 -30.23
CA GLU A 507 4.43 13.18 -31.13
C GLU A 507 3.08 13.63 -30.55
N VAL A 508 2.36 12.70 -29.93
CA VAL A 508 1.07 12.98 -29.27
C VAL A 508 1.28 13.80 -27.99
N TYR A 509 2.34 13.54 -27.21
CA TYR A 509 2.69 14.36 -26.05
C TYR A 509 3.04 15.80 -26.45
N ASP A 510 3.96 15.99 -27.41
CA ASP A 510 4.41 17.30 -27.89
C ASP A 510 3.24 18.12 -28.51
N THR A 511 2.32 17.43 -29.22
CA THR A 511 1.09 18.04 -29.74
C THR A 511 0.14 18.48 -28.63
N ASN A 512 -0.09 17.63 -27.61
CA ASN A 512 -0.96 17.96 -26.49
C ASN A 512 -0.41 19.10 -25.62
N ILE A 513 0.91 19.15 -25.41
CA ILE A 513 1.57 20.26 -24.71
C ILE A 513 1.41 21.56 -25.50
N SER A 514 1.70 21.56 -26.81
CA SER A 514 1.50 22.72 -27.68
C SER A 514 0.06 23.23 -27.66
N LEU A 515 -0.93 22.33 -27.78
CA LEU A 515 -2.36 22.68 -27.67
C LEU A 515 -2.74 23.23 -26.29
N SER A 516 -2.12 22.75 -25.20
CA SER A 516 -2.36 23.27 -23.85
C SER A 516 -1.75 24.66 -23.64
N ILE A 517 -0.58 24.93 -24.23
CA ILE A 517 0.07 26.24 -24.17
C ILE A 517 -0.78 27.25 -24.93
N ASN A 518 -1.13 26.97 -26.19
CA ASN A 518 -1.96 27.86 -27.01
C ASN A 518 -3.32 28.16 -26.35
N ARG A 519 -3.95 27.18 -25.69
CA ARG A 519 -5.18 27.43 -24.91
C ARG A 519 -4.96 28.37 -23.72
N GLY A 520 -3.83 28.25 -23.03
CA GLY A 520 -3.47 29.13 -21.93
C GLY A 520 -3.16 30.56 -22.40
N GLU A 521 -2.50 30.70 -23.55
CA GLU A 521 -2.24 31.98 -24.20
C GLU A 521 -3.55 32.64 -24.65
N ASN A 522 -4.42 31.94 -25.39
CA ASN A 522 -5.74 32.44 -25.76
C ASN A 522 -6.58 32.88 -24.54
N TYR A 523 -6.60 32.09 -23.46
CA TYR A 523 -7.34 32.44 -22.25
C TYR A 523 -6.75 33.67 -21.54
N LYS A 524 -5.43 33.86 -21.59
CA LYS A 524 -4.76 35.06 -21.07
C LYS A 524 -5.10 36.28 -21.93
N GLU A 525 -5.14 36.14 -23.26
CA GLU A 525 -5.59 37.20 -24.17
C GLU A 525 -7.07 37.55 -23.94
N GLU A 526 -7.95 36.57 -23.75
CA GLU A 526 -9.37 36.79 -23.40
C GLU A 526 -9.52 37.56 -22.07
N ILE A 527 -8.71 37.23 -21.05
CA ILE A 527 -8.69 37.99 -19.79
C ILE A 527 -8.20 39.43 -20.04
N GLU A 528 -7.07 39.61 -20.72
CA GLU A 528 -6.49 40.94 -20.97
C GLU A 528 -7.46 41.84 -21.77
N ILE A 529 -8.15 41.29 -22.77
CA ILE A 529 -9.21 41.99 -23.51
C ILE A 529 -10.38 42.34 -22.56
N SER A 530 -10.82 41.41 -21.72
CA SER A 530 -11.93 41.67 -20.78
C SER A 530 -11.58 42.73 -19.72
N GLU A 531 -10.33 42.79 -19.26
CA GLU A 531 -9.83 43.83 -18.35
C GLU A 531 -9.74 45.18 -19.06
N ILE A 532 -9.31 45.21 -20.33
CA ILE A 532 -9.30 46.43 -21.17
C ILE A 532 -10.73 46.95 -21.41
N ASP A 533 -11.67 46.09 -21.77
CA ASP A 533 -13.08 46.45 -21.98
C ASP A 533 -13.71 47.00 -20.69
N LEU A 534 -13.47 46.33 -19.54
CA LEU A 534 -13.92 46.80 -18.24
C LEU A 534 -13.32 48.18 -17.91
N SER A 535 -12.01 48.36 -18.11
CA SER A 535 -11.31 49.63 -17.87
C SER A 535 -11.88 50.78 -18.72
N THR A 536 -12.22 50.48 -19.98
CA THR A 536 -12.79 51.42 -20.94
C THR A 536 -14.22 51.78 -20.56
N SER A 537 -15.02 50.82 -20.12
CA SER A 537 -16.40 51.05 -19.65
C SER A 537 -16.49 51.88 -18.36
N ILE A 538 -15.45 51.84 -17.53
CA ILE A 538 -15.33 52.62 -16.28
C ILE A 538 -14.57 53.95 -16.52
N GLY A 539 -14.03 54.18 -17.72
CA GLY A 539 -13.28 55.40 -18.05
C GLY A 539 -11.93 55.53 -17.33
N VAL A 540 -11.39 54.44 -16.77
CA VAL A 540 -10.17 54.43 -15.96
C VAL A 540 -9.12 53.54 -16.62
N ASN A 541 -8.02 54.13 -17.07
CA ASN A 541 -6.87 53.39 -17.58
C ASN A 541 -6.19 52.60 -16.45
N ILE A 542 -6.18 51.27 -16.55
CA ILE A 542 -5.56 50.36 -15.55
C ILE A 542 -4.07 50.67 -15.36
N GLN A 543 -3.37 51.14 -16.39
CA GLN A 543 -1.93 51.42 -16.32
C GLN A 543 -1.59 52.63 -15.41
N ASP A 544 -2.57 53.49 -15.11
CA ASP A 544 -2.39 54.66 -14.24
C ASP A 544 -2.64 54.36 -12.74
N LEU A 545 -3.16 53.16 -12.42
CA LEU A 545 -3.43 52.73 -11.04
C LEU A 545 -2.13 52.32 -10.32
N LYS A 546 -1.78 53.03 -9.25
CA LYS A 546 -0.65 52.66 -8.39
C LYS A 546 -1.04 51.57 -7.40
N VAL A 547 -0.06 50.76 -7.01
CA VAL A 547 -0.21 49.64 -6.07
C VAL A 547 -0.93 50.11 -4.79
N GLY A 548 -2.04 49.46 -4.45
CA GLY A 548 -2.87 49.81 -3.29
C GLY A 548 -3.96 50.86 -3.54
N GLN A 549 -4.10 51.37 -4.76
CA GLN A 549 -5.27 52.16 -5.19
C GLN A 549 -6.41 51.24 -5.66
N ALA A 550 -7.64 51.73 -5.54
CA ALA A 550 -8.86 51.08 -5.99
C ALA A 550 -9.92 52.14 -6.33
N ILE A 551 -10.82 51.83 -7.26
CA ILE A 551 -11.93 52.71 -7.62
C ILE A 551 -12.92 52.73 -6.46
N LYS A 552 -13.31 53.94 -6.02
CA LYS A 552 -14.33 54.13 -4.99
C LYS A 552 -15.65 54.46 -5.67
N TYR A 553 -16.71 53.75 -5.30
CA TYR A 553 -18.09 54.08 -5.68
C TYR A 553 -18.54 55.35 -4.93
N GLN A 554 -18.02 56.50 -5.35
CA GLN A 554 -18.53 57.83 -5.07
C GLN A 554 -18.48 58.60 -6.38
N ILE A 555 -19.67 58.81 -6.92
CA ILE A 555 -19.96 59.57 -8.13
C ILE A 555 -19.87 61.07 -7.74
N ASP A 556 -19.07 61.84 -8.46
CA ASP A 556 -19.05 63.32 -8.33
C ASP A 556 -20.17 63.95 -9.16
N GLU A 557 -20.40 65.26 -9.04
CA GLU A 557 -21.46 65.98 -9.77
C GLU A 557 -21.31 65.95 -11.31
N ASN A 558 -20.19 65.43 -11.82
CA ASN A 558 -19.89 65.23 -13.25
C ASN A 558 -19.92 63.74 -13.69
N ASP A 559 -20.44 62.81 -12.87
CA ASP A 559 -20.48 61.35 -13.11
C ASP A 559 -19.13 60.59 -13.15
N ASP A 560 -18.00 61.26 -12.92
CA ASP A 560 -16.66 60.65 -12.94
C ASP A 560 -16.33 59.76 -11.71
N PHE A 561 -15.61 58.65 -11.95
CA PHE A 561 -15.17 57.71 -10.91
C PHE A 561 -13.92 58.19 -10.15
N LYS A 562 -14.00 58.27 -8.81
CA LYS A 562 -12.83 58.63 -7.98
C LYS A 562 -11.93 57.44 -7.62
N ILE A 563 -10.66 57.52 -8.03
CA ILE A 563 -9.58 56.65 -7.56
C ILE A 563 -9.24 57.00 -6.11
N ALA A 564 -9.31 56.02 -5.20
CA ALA A 564 -8.95 56.17 -3.80
C ALA A 564 -7.96 55.09 -3.36
N ARG A 565 -7.39 55.23 -2.16
CA ARG A 565 -6.54 54.18 -1.59
C ARG A 565 -7.40 53.09 -0.94
N LYS A 566 -7.13 51.81 -1.21
CA LYS A 566 -7.91 50.69 -0.70
C LYS A 566 -7.87 50.68 0.84
N ARG A 567 -9.06 50.67 1.48
CA ARG A 567 -9.20 50.74 2.94
C ARG A 567 -8.50 49.54 3.58
N GLY A 568 -7.50 49.80 4.42
CA GLY A 568 -6.66 48.78 5.06
C GLY A 568 -5.29 48.54 4.42
N TRP A 569 -4.99 49.16 3.26
CA TRP A 569 -3.66 49.07 2.66
C TRP A 569 -2.60 49.79 3.51
N LYS A 570 -1.49 49.12 3.80
CA LYS A 570 -0.31 49.67 4.49
C LYS A 570 0.91 49.51 3.59
N ASP A 571 1.65 50.59 3.34
CA ASP A 571 2.94 50.48 2.65
C ASP A 571 3.94 49.72 3.52
N ASN A 572 4.84 48.99 2.86
CA ASN A 572 5.92 48.19 3.47
C ASN A 572 5.48 47.04 4.40
N ALA A 573 4.19 46.74 4.49
CA ALA A 573 3.76 45.39 4.81
C ALA A 573 3.98 44.53 3.55
N GLY A 574 4.92 43.58 3.59
CA GLY A 574 5.19 42.68 2.47
C GLY A 574 3.91 41.97 2.03
N LEU A 575 3.75 41.71 0.71
CA LEU A 575 2.54 41.12 0.15
C LEU A 575 2.19 39.81 0.87
N SER A 576 1.16 39.86 1.73
CA SER A 576 0.55 38.66 2.28
C SER A 576 -0.13 37.90 1.16
N ASP A 577 0.08 36.59 1.11
CA ASP A 577 -0.34 35.69 0.04
C ASP A 577 -1.80 35.91 -0.40
N TRP A 578 -1.95 36.39 -1.63
CA TRP A 578 -3.20 36.80 -2.26
C TRP A 578 -4.08 35.60 -2.65
N SER A 579 -3.52 34.38 -2.65
CA SER A 579 -4.24 33.13 -2.89
C SER A 579 -5.30 32.81 -1.81
N ARG A 580 -5.21 33.43 -0.62
CA ARG A 580 -6.16 33.20 0.50
C ARG A 580 -7.30 34.22 0.58
N SER A 581 -7.23 35.34 -0.12
CA SER A 581 -8.33 36.33 -0.13
C SER A 581 -9.41 35.92 -1.14
N GLY A 582 -10.29 35.01 -0.74
CA GLY A 582 -11.47 34.64 -1.52
C GLY A 582 -12.31 35.88 -1.85
N ILE A 583 -12.68 36.02 -3.12
CA ILE A 583 -13.57 37.08 -3.60
C ILE A 583 -14.95 36.86 -2.97
N ARG A 584 -15.28 37.65 -1.95
CA ARG A 584 -16.67 37.88 -1.57
C ARG A 584 -17.23 38.90 -2.55
N ILE A 585 -18.06 38.40 -3.46
CA ILE A 585 -19.03 39.19 -4.24
C ILE A 585 -20.09 39.73 -3.27
#